data_AF-A0A0P8BRR9-F1
#
_entry.id   AF-A0A0P8BRR9-F1
#
_cell.length_a   1.000
_cell.length_b   1.000
_cell.length_c   1.000
_cell.angle_alpha   90.00
_cell.angle_beta   90.00
_cell.angle_gamma   90.00
#
_symmetry.space_group_name_H-M   'P 1'
#
loop_
_entity.id
_entity.type
_entity.pdbx_description
1 polymer ?
#
loop_
_entity_poly.entity_id
_entity_poly.type
_entity_poly.pdbx_seq_one_letter_code
_entity_poly.pdbx_strand_id
1 'polypeptide(L)'
;MALLYAAALVGFETYINWDQWQWWPWWLVDYVSAGLIAAGALLALRGSARGPLLLACGWGFAIAMMWMSLAGNIEAGADPVRAGRVAGFYVTLIAFSMMWCALGLALTLNARPPQSNR
;
A
#
# COMPACT_ATOMS: atom_id res chain seq x y z
N MET A 1 -8.81 8.56 4.09
CA MET A 1 -8.29 7.18 4.05
C MET A 1 -6.93 7.07 3.34
N ALA A 2 -6.76 7.56 2.11
CA ALA A 2 -5.51 7.44 1.36
C ALA A 2 -4.27 8.02 2.10
N LEU A 3 -4.36 9.26 2.59
CA LEU A 3 -3.25 9.90 3.33
C LEU A 3 -2.90 9.16 4.63
N LEU A 4 -3.91 8.66 5.35
CA LEU A 4 -3.70 7.86 6.56
C LEU A 4 -3.00 6.55 6.24
N TYR A 5 -3.43 5.88 5.17
CA TYR A 5 -2.79 4.64 4.70
C TYR A 5 -1.35 4.88 4.26
N ALA A 6 -1.08 5.94 3.48
CA ALA A 6 0.28 6.30 3.08
C ALA A 6 1.18 6.60 4.29
N ALA A 7 0.68 7.33 5.29
CA ALA A 7 1.42 7.60 6.52
C ALA A 7 1.68 6.32 7.34
N ALA A 8 0.68 5.44 7.45
CA ALA A 8 0.83 4.16 8.14
C ALA A 8 1.85 3.26 7.44
N LEU A 9 1.85 3.21 6.11
CA LEU A 9 2.80 2.42 5.32
C LEU A 9 4.25 2.87 5.56
N VAL A 10 4.50 4.17 5.46
CA VAL A 10 5.82 4.77 5.75
C VAL A 10 6.26 4.50 7.19
N GLY A 11 5.36 4.72 8.15
CA GLY A 11 5.66 4.52 9.57
C GLY A 11 5.97 3.07 9.91
N PHE A 12 5.20 2.14 9.38
CA PHE A 12 5.38 0.70 9.62
C PHE A 12 6.68 0.19 9.00
N GLU A 13 6.99 0.59 7.77
CA GLU A 13 8.22 0.20 7.09
C GLU A 13 9.46 0.75 7.80
N THR A 14 9.40 2.01 8.24
CA THR A 14 10.47 2.64 9.02
C THR A 14 10.67 1.94 10.35
N TYR A 15 9.59 1.55 11.03
CA TYR A 15 9.65 0.84 12.31
C TYR A 15 10.26 -0.56 12.17
N ILE A 16 9.86 -1.33 11.14
CA ILE A 16 10.38 -2.68 10.91
C ILE A 16 11.87 -2.67 10.57
N ASN A 17 12.31 -1.73 9.73
CA ASN A 17 13.69 -1.69 9.25
C ASN A 17 14.62 -0.84 10.13
N TRP A 18 14.12 -0.27 11.23
CA TRP A 18 14.83 0.73 12.03
C TRP A 18 16.26 0.31 12.42
N ASP A 19 16.40 -0.93 12.88
CA ASP A 19 17.68 -1.48 13.34
C ASP A 19 18.48 -2.17 12.23
N GLN A 20 17.82 -2.64 11.16
CA GLN A 20 18.44 -3.42 10.09
C GLN A 20 17.81 -3.10 8.73
N TRP A 21 18.31 -2.05 8.08
CA TRP A 21 17.94 -1.72 6.71
C TRP A 21 18.41 -2.81 5.75
N GLN A 22 17.44 -3.48 5.13
CA GLN A 22 17.69 -4.46 4.09
C GLN A 22 18.17 -3.79 2.79
N TRP A 23 18.51 -4.60 1.78
CA TRP A 23 18.85 -4.09 0.45
C TRP A 23 17.75 -3.16 -0.07
N TRP A 24 18.16 -1.98 -0.53
CA TRP A 24 17.27 -0.84 -0.76
C TRP A 24 16.02 -1.08 -1.63
N PRO A 25 16.00 -1.98 -2.63
CA PRO A 25 14.79 -2.23 -3.41
C PRO A 25 13.64 -2.79 -2.59
N TRP A 26 13.91 -3.47 -1.48
CA TRP A 26 12.88 -4.11 -0.66
C TRP A 26 12.01 -3.12 0.10
N TRP A 27 12.62 -2.06 0.66
CA TRP A 27 11.89 -1.04 1.40
C TRP A 27 11.54 0.18 0.54
N LEU A 28 12.31 0.47 -0.52
CA LEU A 28 12.05 1.65 -1.38
C LEU A 28 10.67 1.57 -2.04
N VAL A 29 10.25 0.38 -2.45
CA VAL A 29 8.96 0.17 -3.11
C VAL A 29 7.79 0.63 -2.22
N ASP A 30 7.88 0.44 -0.90
CA ASP A 30 6.87 0.94 0.03
C ASP A 30 6.81 2.47 0.06
N TYR A 31 7.96 3.15 0.14
CA TYR A 31 7.98 4.62 0.07
C TYR A 31 7.47 5.15 -1.27
N VAL A 32 7.76 4.46 -2.39
CA VAL A 32 7.23 4.81 -3.71
C VAL A 32 5.71 4.67 -3.73
N SER A 33 5.17 3.58 -3.21
CA SER A 33 3.72 3.35 -3.07
C SER A 33 3.06 4.44 -2.23
N ALA A 34 3.61 4.73 -1.05
CA ALA A 34 3.11 5.79 -0.19
C ALA A 34 3.15 7.16 -0.88
N GLY A 35 4.22 7.45 -1.63
CA GLY A 35 4.36 8.65 -2.44
C GLY A 35 3.27 8.77 -3.51
N LEU A 36 3.00 7.69 -4.25
CA LEU A 36 1.94 7.65 -5.26
C LEU A 36 0.55 7.88 -4.65
N ILE A 37 0.23 7.19 -3.56
CA ILE A 37 -1.05 7.33 -2.86
C ILE A 37 -1.20 8.73 -2.28
N ALA A 38 -0.15 9.28 -1.64
CA ALA A 38 -0.19 10.60 -1.06
C ALA A 38 -0.31 11.70 -2.14
N ALA A 39 0.50 11.63 -3.20
CA ALA A 39 0.45 12.58 -4.31
C ALA A 39 -0.92 12.52 -5.02
N GLY A 40 -1.43 11.32 -5.31
CA GLY A 40 -2.75 11.13 -5.91
C GLY A 40 -3.87 11.70 -5.05
N ALA A 41 -3.83 11.45 -3.73
CA ALA A 41 -4.80 11.99 -2.79
C ALA A 41 -4.74 13.53 -2.70
N LEU A 42 -3.54 14.11 -2.60
CA LEU A 42 -3.38 15.57 -2.55
C LEU A 42 -3.85 16.24 -3.84
N LEU A 43 -3.55 15.66 -5.00
CA LEU A 43 -4.03 16.17 -6.29
C LEU A 43 -5.55 16.05 -6.42
N ALA A 44 -6.15 14.95 -5.93
CA ALA A 44 -7.59 14.77 -5.94
C ALA A 44 -8.29 15.79 -5.03
N LEU A 45 -7.74 16.06 -3.84
CA LEU A 45 -8.24 17.09 -2.92
C LEU A 45 -8.12 18.50 -3.50
N ARG A 46 -7.13 18.75 -4.35
CA ARG A 46 -6.97 20.01 -5.10
C ARG A 46 -7.87 20.11 -6.34
N GLY A 47 -8.77 19.15 -6.57
CA GLY A 47 -9.68 19.14 -7.73
C GLY A 47 -8.99 18.84 -9.06
N SER A 48 -7.76 18.31 -9.06
CA SER A 48 -7.09 17.92 -10.29
C SER A 48 -7.71 16.65 -10.88
N ALA A 49 -8.06 16.69 -12.16
CA ALA A 49 -8.52 15.51 -12.89
C ALA A 49 -7.49 14.37 -12.94
N ARG A 50 -6.20 14.67 -12.75
CA ARG A 50 -5.12 13.65 -12.68
C ARG A 50 -5.00 12.98 -11.32
N GLY A 51 -5.59 13.56 -10.27
CA GLY A 51 -5.52 13.04 -8.90
C GLY A 51 -6.09 11.63 -8.76
N PRO A 52 -7.35 11.38 -9.17
CA PRO A 52 -7.95 10.05 -9.11
C PRO A 52 -7.17 9.00 -9.92
N LEU A 53 -6.62 9.38 -11.09
CA LEU A 53 -5.82 8.47 -11.91
C LEU A 53 -4.53 8.05 -11.17
N LEU A 54 -3.77 9.01 -10.65
CA LEU A 54 -2.54 8.73 -9.91
C LEU A 54 -2.83 7.93 -8.62
N LEU A 55 -3.95 8.24 -7.96
CA LEU A 55 -4.39 7.53 -6.78
C LEU A 55 -4.75 6.06 -7.11
N ALA A 56 -5.44 5.81 -8.23
CA ALA A 56 -5.73 4.45 -8.69
C ALA A 56 -4.45 3.67 -9.03
N CYS A 57 -3.46 4.30 -9.67
CA CYS A 57 -2.14 3.70 -9.87
C CYS A 57 -1.45 3.37 -8.55
N GLY A 58 -1.51 4.27 -7.56
CA GLY A 58 -0.97 4.04 -6.22
C GLY A 58 -1.62 2.85 -5.51
N TRP A 59 -2.95 2.74 -5.56
CA TRP A 59 -3.66 1.59 -5.00
C TRP A 59 -3.33 0.28 -5.71
N GLY A 60 -3.30 0.26 -7.04
CA GLY A 60 -2.94 -0.93 -7.82
C GLY A 60 -1.51 -1.40 -7.54
N PHE A 61 -0.57 -0.46 -7.45
CA PHE A 61 0.81 -0.74 -7.06
C PHE A 61 0.90 -1.31 -5.64
N ALA A 62 0.19 -0.72 -4.68
CA ALA A 62 0.13 -1.24 -3.31
C ALA A 62 -0.43 -2.66 -3.24
N ILE A 63 -1.48 -2.99 -4.02
CA ILE A 63 -2.02 -4.36 -4.10
C ILE A 63 -0.94 -5.33 -4.60
N ALA A 64 -0.19 -4.98 -5.64
CA ALA A 64 0.86 -5.83 -6.18
C ALA A 64 1.97 -6.10 -5.16
N MET A 65 2.38 -5.08 -4.40
CA MET A 65 3.38 -5.25 -3.34
C MET A 65 2.87 -6.13 -2.19
N MET A 66 1.65 -5.90 -1.73
CA MET A 66 1.04 -6.71 -0.67
C MET A 66 0.87 -8.17 -1.11
N TRP A 67 0.52 -8.40 -2.38
CA TRP A 67 0.49 -9.74 -2.97
C TRP A 67 1.88 -10.39 -2.95
N MET A 68 2.93 -9.69 -3.40
CA MET A 68 4.29 -10.22 -3.36
C MET A 68 4.73 -10.60 -1.94
N SER A 69 4.44 -9.74 -0.97
CA SER A 69 4.72 -9.99 0.44
C SER A 69 3.92 -11.19 0.98
N LEU A 70 2.62 -11.26 0.66
CA LEU A 70 1.76 -12.36 1.08
C LEU A 70 2.20 -13.70 0.48
N ALA A 71 2.42 -13.74 -0.83
CA ALA A 71 2.86 -14.94 -1.54
C ALA A 71 4.21 -15.44 -1.01
N GLY A 72 5.18 -14.54 -0.81
CA GLY A 72 6.48 -14.91 -0.23
C GLY A 72 6.36 -15.48 1.19
N ASN A 73 5.44 -14.98 2.01
CA ASN A 73 5.19 -15.52 3.35
C ASN A 73 4.43 -16.86 3.32
N ILE A 74 3.52 -17.07 2.36
CA ILE A 74 2.81 -18.35 2.16
C ILE A 74 3.79 -19.42 1.67
N GLU A 75 4.61 -19.12 0.67
CA GLU A 75 5.65 -20.02 0.16
C GLU A 75 6.69 -20.36 1.25
N ALA A 76 7.07 -19.38 2.06
CA ALA A 76 7.95 -19.59 3.21
C ALA A 76 7.30 -20.36 4.38
N GLY A 77 5.98 -20.51 4.40
CA GLY A 77 5.21 -21.24 5.42
C GLY A 77 5.51 -22.75 5.49
N ALA A 78 6.33 -23.27 4.57
CA ALA A 78 6.87 -24.63 4.63
C ALA A 78 8.10 -24.77 5.57
N ASP A 79 8.68 -23.67 6.06
CA ASP A 79 9.89 -23.68 6.90
C ASP A 79 9.54 -23.43 8.40
N PRO A 80 9.65 -24.45 9.28
CA PRO A 80 9.20 -24.36 10.68
C PRO A 80 9.97 -23.33 11.52
N VAL A 81 11.20 -22.97 11.13
CA VAL A 81 12.01 -21.94 11.83
C VAL A 81 11.52 -20.52 11.51
N ARG A 82 10.96 -20.31 10.32
CA ARG A 82 10.40 -19.02 9.89
C ARG A 82 8.95 -18.85 10.30
N ALA A 83 8.15 -19.92 10.34
CA ALA A 83 6.75 -19.90 10.79
C ALA A 83 6.57 -19.35 12.22
N GLY A 84 7.57 -19.52 13.11
CA GLY A 84 7.56 -18.94 14.46
C GLY A 84 7.87 -17.43 14.50
N ARG A 85 8.58 -16.90 13.49
CA ARG A 85 8.94 -15.47 13.37
C ARG A 85 7.89 -14.70 12.56
N VAL A 86 7.32 -15.36 11.56
CA VAL A 86 6.17 -14.90 10.76
C VAL A 86 4.90 -15.26 11.54
N ALA A 87 4.67 -14.58 12.67
CA ALA A 87 3.46 -14.74 13.46
C ALA A 87 2.24 -14.65 12.52
N GLY A 88 1.27 -15.55 12.64
CA GLY A 88 0.05 -15.52 11.80
C GLY A 88 -0.61 -14.14 11.75
N PHE A 89 -0.43 -13.34 12.81
CA PHE A 89 -0.79 -11.93 12.87
C PHE A 89 -0.20 -11.06 11.74
N TYR A 90 1.08 -11.21 11.37
CA TYR A 90 1.72 -10.45 10.29
C TYR A 90 1.10 -10.77 8.92
N VAL A 91 0.84 -12.05 8.66
CA VAL A 91 0.14 -12.50 7.45
C VAL A 91 -1.29 -11.97 7.40
N THR A 92 -2.01 -12.02 8.53
CA THR A 92 -3.35 -11.41 8.65
C THR A 92 -3.32 -9.90 8.40
N LEU A 93 -2.29 -9.20 8.90
CA LEU A 93 -2.13 -7.76 8.70
C LEU A 93 -1.88 -7.42 7.22
N ILE A 94 -1.03 -8.18 6.52
CA ILE A 94 -0.80 -8.00 5.08
C ILE A 94 -2.09 -8.25 4.30
N ALA A 95 -2.81 -9.35 4.61
CA ALA A 95 -4.07 -9.66 3.95
C ALA A 95 -5.12 -8.55 4.16
N PHE A 96 -5.22 -8.03 5.40
CA PHE A 96 -6.08 -6.88 5.71
C PHE A 96 -5.66 -5.62 4.94
N SER A 97 -4.36 -5.32 4.89
CA SER A 97 -3.81 -4.20 4.12
C SER A 97 -4.17 -4.33 2.63
N MET A 98 -4.06 -5.53 2.06
CA MET A 98 -4.45 -5.79 0.67
C MET A 98 -5.95 -5.55 0.43
N MET A 99 -6.82 -6.01 1.33
CA MET A 99 -8.25 -5.73 1.28
C MET A 99 -8.55 -4.21 1.36
N TRP A 100 -7.82 -3.49 2.22
CA TRP A 100 -7.94 -2.05 2.36
C TRP A 100 -7.55 -1.31 1.08
N CYS A 101 -6.47 -1.74 0.41
CA CYS A 101 -6.06 -1.21 -0.89
C CYS A 101 -7.10 -1.49 -1.99
N ALA A 102 -7.67 -2.70 -2.02
CA ALA A 102 -8.73 -3.05 -2.97
C ALA A 102 -9.97 -2.17 -2.78
N LEU A 103 -10.37 -1.90 -1.53
CA LEU A 103 -11.42 -0.96 -1.21
C LEU A 103 -11.06 0.47 -1.66
N GLY A 104 -9.84 0.91 -1.40
CA GLY A 104 -9.33 2.21 -1.83
C GLY A 104 -9.38 2.39 -3.36
N LEU A 105 -8.97 1.35 -4.11
CA LEU A 105 -9.04 1.33 -5.56
C LEU A 105 -10.49 1.39 -6.04
N ALA A 106 -11.37 0.53 -5.51
CA ALA A 106 -12.77 0.49 -5.88
C ALA A 106 -13.46 1.84 -5.66
N LEU A 107 -13.20 2.49 -4.51
CA LEU A 107 -13.76 3.81 -4.21
C LEU A 107 -13.19 4.89 -5.14
N THR A 108 -11.91 4.79 -5.51
CA THR A 108 -11.28 5.75 -6.44
C THR A 108 -11.86 5.63 -7.85
N LEU A 109 -12.11 4.41 -8.33
CA LEU A 109 -12.68 4.15 -9.65
C LEU A 109 -14.17 4.51 -9.72
N ASN A 110 -14.90 4.37 -8.61
CA ASN A 110 -16.32 4.74 -8.52
C ASN A 110 -16.55 6.22 -8.19
N ALA A 111 -15.49 6.98 -7.86
CA ALA A 111 -15.61 8.41 -7.64
C ALA A 111 -16.01 9.10 -8.94
N ARG A 112 -17.17 9.76 -8.96
CA ARG A 112 -17.61 10.54 -10.11
C ARG A 112 -16.63 11.70 -10.33
N PRO A 113 -16.26 12.03 -11.58
CA PRO A 113 -15.49 13.23 -11.85
C PRO A 113 -16.29 14.45 -11.37
N PRO A 114 -15.63 15.47 -10.79
CA PRO A 114 -16.31 16.69 -10.40
C PRO A 114 -17.01 17.28 -11.62
N GLN A 115 -18.31 17.62 -11.47
CA GLN A 115 -19.07 18.30 -12.52
C GLN A 115 -18.36 19.63 -12.81
N SER A 116 -17.79 19.72 -14.01
CA SER A 116 -17.37 20.98 -14.60
C SER A 116 -18.63 21.81 -14.83
N ASN A 117 -19.00 22.66 -13.88
CA ASN A 117 -19.91 23.77 -14.13
C ASN A 117 -19.24 24.69 -15.17
N ARG A 118 -19.50 24.42 -16.44
CA ARG A 118 -19.26 25.32 -17.57
C ARG A 118 -20.58 25.53 -18.28
#